data_AF-A0A1L7D6P4-F1
#
_entry.id   AF-A0A1L7D6P4-F1
#
_cell.length_a   1.000
_cell.length_b   1.000
_cell.length_c   1.000
_cell.angle_alpha   90.00
_cell.angle_beta   90.00
_cell.angle_gamma   90.00
#
_symmetry.space_group_name_H-M   'P 1'
#
loop_
_entity.id
_entity.type
_entity.pdbx_description
1 polymer ?
#
loop_
_entity_poly.entity_id
_entity_poly.type
_entity_poly.pdbx_seq_one_letter_code
_entity_poly.pdbx_strand_id
1 'polypeptide(L)'
;MFLASLAFLLLYAWSALGDNDRLLTHLASVGMWMVWGAFVVDYLVRLFLARERWKWFWKHWWELLLIVLPMFRPLRALRVLPTLVLLQRFSASNARVTVALYTSIATVLIIVVAAISLYDAEVRDPDTAVNDFGDAMWWALTTVTTVGYGDIAPVSPQGRVVGAMLMLSGIAVAGVVTAMVSAWLVEQVQNDATQAGQASELTRHHEVMRSLQELNSEVATLRAEIEQLRRGNNQPGGNPDSH
;
A
#
# COMPACT_ATOMS: atom_id res chain seq x y z
N MET A 1 -12.98 -5.75 -17.89
CA MET A 1 -11.87 -6.56 -17.34
C MET A 1 -12.16 -7.05 -15.92
N PHE A 2 -12.52 -6.20 -14.94
CA PHE A 2 -12.90 -6.65 -13.59
C PHE A 2 -14.01 -7.71 -13.54
N LEU A 3 -15.08 -7.53 -14.34
CA LEU A 3 -16.16 -8.52 -14.44
C LEU A 3 -15.69 -9.87 -15.01
N ALA A 4 -14.69 -9.87 -15.90
CA ALA A 4 -14.15 -11.08 -16.48
C ALA A 4 -13.26 -11.83 -15.48
N SER A 5 -12.48 -11.11 -14.67
CA SER A 5 -11.66 -11.68 -13.60
C SER A 5 -12.52 -12.23 -12.46
N LEU A 6 -13.59 -11.52 -12.09
CA LEU A 6 -14.55 -11.95 -11.07
C LEU A 6 -15.36 -13.17 -11.53
N ALA A 7 -15.83 -13.16 -12.78
CA ALA A 7 -16.51 -14.32 -13.38
C ALA A 7 -15.57 -15.53 -13.48
N PHE A 8 -14.29 -15.31 -13.80
CA PHE A 8 -13.29 -16.37 -13.84
C PHE A 8 -13.02 -16.97 -12.45
N LEU A 9 -12.96 -16.13 -11.41
CA LEU A 9 -12.79 -16.57 -10.02
C LEU A 9 -13.99 -17.37 -9.52
N LEU A 10 -15.21 -16.93 -9.85
CA LEU A 10 -16.45 -17.63 -9.51
C LEU A 10 -16.59 -18.96 -10.26
N LEU A 11 -16.25 -18.99 -11.56
CA LEU A 11 -16.27 -20.21 -12.36
C LEU A 11 -15.20 -21.22 -11.92
N TYR A 12 -14.02 -20.75 -11.52
CA TYR A 12 -12.93 -21.58 -11.03
C TYR A 12 -13.22 -22.14 -9.62
N ALA A 13 -13.79 -21.32 -8.73
CA ALA A 13 -14.27 -21.77 -7.43
C ALA A 13 -15.38 -22.82 -7.55
N TRP A 14 -16.27 -22.67 -8.54
CA TRP A 14 -17.31 -23.66 -8.86
C TRP A 14 -16.73 -24.95 -9.43
N SER A 15 -15.73 -24.89 -10.31
CA SER A 15 -15.09 -26.10 -10.85
C SER A 15 -14.22 -26.85 -9.84
N ALA A 16 -13.77 -26.17 -8.78
CA ALA A 16 -12.96 -26.78 -7.72
C ALA A 16 -13.79 -27.54 -6.67
N LEU A 17 -15.08 -27.21 -6.52
CA LEU A 17 -16.01 -27.86 -5.57
C LEU A 17 -16.91 -28.94 -6.23
N GLY A 18 -16.93 -29.01 -7.57
CA GLY A 18 -17.80 -29.90 -8.32
C GLY A 18 -17.13 -31.24 -8.65
N ASP A 19 -17.69 -32.31 -8.12
CA ASP A 19 -17.28 -33.69 -8.36
C ASP A 19 -17.29 -34.05 -9.87
N ASN A 20 -16.16 -34.59 -10.33
CA ASN A 20 -15.93 -35.53 -11.44
C ASN A 20 -16.45 -35.38 -12.89
N ASP A 21 -16.81 -34.19 -13.41
CA ASP A 21 -17.18 -34.07 -14.85
C ASP A 21 -16.02 -33.60 -15.77
N ARG A 22 -15.31 -34.57 -16.36
CA ARG A 22 -14.23 -34.39 -17.36
C ARG A 22 -14.58 -33.42 -18.50
N LEU A 23 -15.85 -33.33 -18.90
CA LEU A 23 -16.31 -32.46 -20.00
C LEU A 23 -16.33 -30.98 -19.62
N LEU A 24 -16.68 -30.63 -18.38
CA LEU A 24 -16.68 -29.25 -17.91
C LEU A 24 -15.26 -28.71 -17.79
N THR A 25 -14.33 -29.55 -17.33
CA THR A 25 -12.90 -29.22 -17.29
C THR A 25 -12.31 -29.05 -18.69
N HIS A 26 -12.74 -29.87 -19.67
CA HIS A 26 -12.33 -29.70 -21.07
C HIS A 26 -12.92 -28.44 -21.71
N LEU A 27 -14.20 -28.13 -21.51
CA LEU A 27 -14.82 -26.90 -22.04
C LEU A 27 -14.23 -25.64 -21.40
N ALA A 28 -13.96 -25.66 -20.10
CA ALA A 28 -13.25 -24.58 -19.41
C ALA A 28 -11.83 -24.42 -19.94
N SER A 29 -11.13 -25.53 -20.26
CA SER A 29 -9.82 -25.48 -20.89
C SER A 29 -9.87 -24.83 -22.27
N VAL A 30 -10.85 -25.18 -23.11
CA VAL A 30 -11.01 -24.64 -24.46
C VAL A 30 -11.40 -23.15 -24.42
N GLY A 31 -12.29 -22.76 -23.51
CA GLY A 31 -12.63 -21.36 -23.25
C GLY A 31 -11.41 -20.54 -22.82
N MET A 32 -10.55 -21.11 -21.97
CA MET A 32 -9.29 -20.50 -21.55
C MET A 32 -8.32 -20.31 -22.73
N TRP A 33 -8.21 -21.27 -23.64
CA TRP A 33 -7.40 -21.17 -24.86
C TRP A 33 -7.93 -20.11 -25.83
N MET A 34 -9.25 -19.97 -25.98
CA MET A 34 -9.86 -18.93 -26.81
C MET A 34 -9.61 -17.53 -26.26
N VAL A 35 -9.77 -17.33 -24.94
CA VAL A 35 -9.46 -16.06 -24.28
C VAL A 35 -7.97 -15.74 -24.37
N TRP A 36 -7.10 -16.74 -24.24
CA TRP A 36 -5.65 -16.56 -24.46
C TRP A 36 -5.34 -16.10 -25.88
N GLY A 37 -5.91 -16.76 -26.90
CA GLY A 37 -5.76 -16.36 -28.29
C GLY A 37 -6.18 -14.92 -28.55
N ALA A 38 -7.30 -14.48 -27.97
CA ALA A 38 -7.77 -13.10 -28.09
C ALA A 38 -6.78 -12.06 -27.49
N PHE A 39 -6.16 -12.37 -26.35
CA PHE A 39 -5.12 -11.52 -25.74
C PHE A 39 -3.83 -11.47 -26.56
N VAL A 40 -3.41 -12.60 -27.13
CA VAL A 40 -2.25 -12.65 -28.04
C VAL A 40 -2.51 -11.78 -29.28
N VAL A 41 -3.71 -11.88 -29.86
CA VAL A 41 -4.11 -11.07 -31.01
C VAL A 41 -4.15 -9.59 -30.66
N ASP A 42 -4.72 -9.19 -29.52
CA ASP A 42 -4.73 -7.79 -29.08
C ASP A 42 -3.31 -7.22 -28.87
N TYR A 43 -2.40 -8.00 -28.28
CA TYR A 43 -1.01 -7.62 -28.12
C TYR A 43 -0.26 -7.50 -29.46
N LEU A 44 -0.47 -8.44 -30.38
CA LEU A 44 0.12 -8.38 -31.72
C LEU A 44 -0.38 -7.16 -32.48
N VAL A 45 -1.68 -6.87 -32.44
CA VAL A 45 -2.26 -5.68 -33.09
C VAL A 45 -1.64 -4.40 -32.51
N ARG A 46 -1.47 -4.29 -31.19
CA ARG A 46 -0.79 -3.15 -30.55
C ARG A 46 0.69 -3.04 -30.91
N LEU A 47 1.39 -4.17 -31.05
CA LEU A 47 2.79 -4.22 -31.46
C LEU A 47 2.96 -3.80 -32.93
N PHE A 48 2.02 -4.17 -33.81
CA PHE A 48 2.05 -3.82 -35.23
C PHE A 48 1.62 -2.37 -35.52
N LEU A 49 0.72 -1.79 -34.71
CA LEU A 49 0.31 -0.38 -34.86
C LEU A 49 1.33 0.62 -34.28
N ALA A 50 2.28 0.17 -33.45
CA ALA A 50 3.30 1.04 -32.85
C ALA A 50 4.45 1.34 -33.85
N ARG A 51 4.54 2.61 -34.28
CA ARG A 51 5.49 3.12 -35.28
C ARG A 51 6.99 2.90 -34.93
N GLU A 52 7.32 2.68 -33.64
CA GLU A 52 8.67 2.32 -33.14
C GLU A 52 8.67 1.01 -32.31
N ARG A 53 8.32 -0.10 -32.97
CA ARG A 53 8.24 -1.48 -32.46
C ARG A 53 9.35 -1.94 -31.49
N TRP A 54 10.59 -1.48 -31.66
CA TRP A 54 11.74 -2.00 -30.88
C TRP A 54 11.92 -1.35 -29.51
N LYS A 55 11.71 -0.03 -29.39
CA LYS A 55 11.72 0.66 -28.09
C LYS A 55 10.48 0.29 -27.26
N TRP A 56 9.34 0.08 -27.93
CA TRP A 56 8.12 -0.32 -27.25
C TRP A 56 8.20 -1.74 -26.68
N PHE A 57 8.81 -2.68 -27.43
CA PHE A 57 9.09 -4.04 -26.96
C PHE A 57 9.97 -4.06 -25.70
N TRP A 58 11.09 -3.32 -25.71
CA TRP A 58 11.98 -3.22 -24.52
C TRP A 58 11.35 -2.50 -23.33
N LYS A 59 10.27 -1.73 -23.54
CA LYS A 59 9.52 -1.09 -22.44
C LYS A 59 8.43 -2.01 -21.86
N HIS A 60 7.92 -2.96 -22.65
CA HIS A 60 6.79 -3.85 -22.28
C HIS A 60 7.15 -5.34 -22.34
N TRP A 61 8.43 -5.70 -22.27
CA TRP A 61 8.86 -7.11 -22.29
C TRP A 61 8.30 -7.91 -21.11
N TRP A 62 7.97 -7.26 -19.99
CA TRP A 62 7.22 -7.85 -18.88
C TRP A 62 5.80 -8.28 -19.27
N GLU A 63 5.13 -7.57 -20.18
CA GLU A 63 3.80 -7.92 -20.69
C GLU A 63 3.87 -9.11 -21.64
N LEU A 64 4.92 -9.18 -22.47
CA LEU A 64 5.21 -10.33 -23.32
C LEU A 64 5.51 -11.58 -22.48
N LEU A 65 6.33 -11.44 -21.44
CA LEU A 65 6.60 -12.50 -20.48
C LEU A 65 5.28 -12.99 -19.86
N LEU A 66 4.37 -12.06 -19.49
CA LEU A 66 3.04 -12.35 -18.95
C LEU A 66 2.10 -13.07 -19.93
N ILE A 67 2.26 -12.86 -21.23
CA ILE A 67 1.46 -13.48 -22.30
C ILE A 67 1.99 -14.87 -22.68
N VAL A 68 3.30 -15.10 -22.55
CA VAL A 68 3.97 -16.39 -22.79
C VAL A 68 3.88 -17.31 -21.57
N LEU A 69 3.82 -16.73 -20.36
CA LEU A 69 3.62 -17.40 -19.07
C LEU A 69 2.48 -18.43 -18.98
N PRO A 70 1.31 -18.27 -19.64
CA PRO A 70 0.18 -19.20 -19.57
C PRO A 70 0.48 -20.62 -20.05
N MET A 71 1.55 -20.82 -20.83
CA MET A 71 2.07 -22.12 -21.24
C MET A 71 2.60 -22.93 -20.04
N PHE A 72 3.12 -22.24 -19.02
CA PHE A 72 3.53 -22.81 -17.74
C PHE A 72 2.36 -22.70 -16.77
N ARG A 73 1.47 -23.70 -16.78
CA ARG A 73 0.26 -23.82 -15.95
C ARG A 73 0.37 -23.28 -14.50
N PRO A 74 1.45 -23.49 -13.72
CA PRO A 74 1.60 -22.93 -12.37
C PRO A 74 1.77 -21.40 -12.32
N LEU A 75 2.25 -20.76 -13.40
CA LEU A 75 2.47 -19.32 -13.45
C LEU A 75 1.18 -18.50 -13.68
N ARG A 76 0.00 -19.15 -13.81
CA ARG A 76 -1.29 -18.45 -13.76
C ARG A 76 -1.46 -17.66 -12.45
N ALA A 77 -0.82 -18.11 -11.37
CA ALA A 77 -0.76 -17.39 -10.11
C ALA A 77 -0.14 -15.99 -10.23
N LEU A 78 0.89 -15.82 -11.07
CA LEU A 78 1.52 -14.52 -11.31
C LEU A 78 0.59 -13.53 -12.01
N ARG A 79 -0.48 -13.98 -12.67
CA ARG A 79 -1.40 -13.10 -13.42
C ARG A 79 -2.14 -12.11 -12.50
N VAL A 80 -2.17 -12.41 -11.20
CA VAL A 80 -2.75 -11.56 -10.15
C VAL A 80 -1.81 -10.41 -9.76
N LEU A 81 -0.49 -10.55 -9.95
CA LEU A 81 0.51 -9.54 -9.54
C LEU A 81 0.31 -8.17 -10.23
N PRO A 82 0.10 -8.07 -11.55
CA PRO A 82 -0.09 -6.77 -12.20
C PRO A 82 -1.41 -6.11 -11.78
N THR A 83 -2.48 -6.88 -11.55
CA THR A 83 -3.75 -6.33 -11.04
C THR A 83 -3.58 -5.74 -9.64
N LEU A 84 -2.77 -6.37 -8.80
CA LEU A 84 -2.42 -5.86 -7.47
C LEU A 84 -1.60 -4.56 -7.55
N VAL A 85 -0.60 -4.52 -8.43
CA VAL A 85 0.28 -3.34 -8.63
C VAL A 85 -0.46 -2.18 -9.31
N LEU A 86 -1.46 -2.45 -10.16
CA LEU A 86 -2.24 -1.42 -10.84
C LEU A 86 -3.32 -0.80 -9.94
N LEU A 87 -3.91 -1.59 -9.03
CA LEU A 87 -4.85 -1.11 -8.01
C LEU A 87 -4.18 -0.16 -7.01
N GLN A 88 -2.89 -0.33 -6.74
CA GLN A 88 -2.09 0.60 -5.91
C GLN A 88 -1.98 2.00 -6.51
N ARG A 89 -2.21 2.17 -7.82
CA ARG A 89 -2.11 3.48 -8.50
C ARG A 89 -3.38 4.33 -8.45
N PHE A 90 -4.48 3.83 -7.88
CA PHE A 90 -5.81 4.43 -8.09
C PHE A 90 -6.51 5.06 -6.86
N SER A 91 -5.90 5.18 -5.68
CA SER A 91 -6.62 5.76 -4.53
C SER A 91 -5.87 6.88 -3.82
N ALA A 92 -6.20 8.10 -4.23
CA ALA A 92 -5.89 9.34 -3.52
C ALA A 92 -7.12 9.73 -2.67
N SER A 93 -7.11 9.36 -1.39
CA SER A 93 -7.64 10.20 -0.29
C SER A 93 -7.40 9.59 1.09
N ASN A 94 -7.13 8.28 1.20
CA ASN A 94 -6.72 7.59 2.44
C ASN A 94 -5.68 6.50 2.14
N ALA A 95 -4.59 6.88 1.47
CA ALA A 95 -3.62 5.96 0.87
C ALA A 95 -3.14 4.85 1.82
N ARG A 96 -2.98 5.13 3.13
CA ARG A 96 -2.52 4.14 4.11
C ARG A 96 -3.53 3.02 4.36
N VAL A 97 -4.78 3.36 4.73
CA VAL A 97 -5.83 2.35 4.99
C VAL A 97 -6.12 1.54 3.73
N THR A 98 -6.13 2.21 2.58
CA THR A 98 -6.33 1.57 1.29
C THR A 98 -5.17 0.63 0.92
N VAL A 99 -3.92 1.03 1.14
CA VAL A 99 -2.74 0.17 0.90
C VAL A 99 -2.70 -1.02 1.86
N ALA A 100 -3.02 -0.84 3.15
CA ALA A 100 -3.14 -1.95 4.09
C ALA A 100 -4.20 -2.95 3.62
N LEU A 101 -5.42 -2.48 3.34
CA LEU A 101 -6.52 -3.34 2.93
C LEU A 101 -6.20 -4.10 1.64
N TYR A 102 -5.64 -3.43 0.63
CA TYR A 102 -5.24 -4.08 -0.60
C TYR A 102 -4.11 -5.09 -0.41
N THR A 103 -3.12 -4.78 0.41
CA THR A 103 -2.01 -5.69 0.71
C THR A 103 -2.52 -6.93 1.44
N SER A 104 -3.46 -6.78 2.38
CA SER A 104 -4.09 -7.91 3.08
C SER A 104 -4.87 -8.80 2.11
N ILE A 105 -5.72 -8.22 1.25
CA ILE A 105 -6.48 -8.96 0.24
C ILE A 105 -5.53 -9.67 -0.74
N ALA A 106 -4.48 -8.99 -1.18
CA ALA A 106 -3.45 -9.54 -2.05
C ALA A 106 -2.77 -10.76 -1.44
N THR A 107 -2.39 -10.65 -0.16
CA THR A 107 -1.71 -11.71 0.58
C THR A 107 -2.59 -12.94 0.69
N VAL A 108 -3.86 -12.78 1.09
CA VAL A 108 -4.82 -13.88 1.16
C VAL A 108 -5.00 -14.55 -0.20
N LEU A 109 -5.14 -13.75 -1.26
CA LEU A 109 -5.29 -14.29 -2.61
C LEU A 109 -4.06 -15.06 -3.07
N ILE A 110 -2.85 -14.56 -2.79
CA ILE A 110 -1.59 -15.24 -3.11
C ILE A 110 -1.48 -16.57 -2.34
N ILE A 111 -1.83 -16.61 -1.06
CA ILE A 111 -1.84 -17.84 -0.25
C ILE A 111 -2.77 -18.88 -0.86
N VAL A 112 -4.03 -18.52 -1.13
CA VAL A 112 -5.03 -19.43 -1.69
C VAL A 112 -4.58 -19.95 -3.06
N VAL A 113 -4.08 -19.07 -3.91
CA VAL A 113 -3.60 -19.45 -5.24
C VAL A 113 -2.37 -20.34 -5.17
N ALA A 114 -1.43 -20.08 -4.26
CA ALA A 114 -0.25 -20.91 -4.06
C ALA A 114 -0.63 -22.30 -3.52
N ALA A 115 -1.58 -22.38 -2.58
CA ALA A 115 -2.12 -23.63 -2.07
C ALA A 115 -2.79 -24.46 -3.18
N ILE A 116 -3.65 -23.84 -4.01
CA ILE A 116 -4.29 -24.52 -5.13
C ILE A 116 -3.26 -24.99 -6.16
N SER A 117 -2.27 -24.15 -6.47
CA SER A 117 -1.23 -24.48 -7.45
C SER A 117 -0.33 -25.61 -6.96
N LEU A 118 -0.02 -25.64 -5.67
CA LEU A 118 0.73 -26.73 -5.05
C LEU A 118 -0.07 -28.02 -5.07
N TYR A 119 -1.35 -27.96 -4.68
CA TYR A 119 -2.23 -29.13 -4.69
C TYR A 119 -2.36 -29.73 -6.10
N ASP A 120 -2.65 -28.93 -7.14
CA ASP A 120 -2.73 -29.44 -8.53
C ASP A 120 -1.38 -29.99 -9.03
N ALA A 121 -0.27 -29.42 -8.57
CA ALA A 121 1.07 -29.85 -8.94
C ALA A 121 1.51 -31.17 -8.28
N GLU A 122 1.09 -31.40 -7.05
CA GLU A 122 1.62 -32.45 -6.17
C GLU A 122 0.63 -33.60 -5.96
N VAL A 123 -0.68 -33.41 -6.08
CA VAL A 123 -1.70 -34.45 -5.80
C VAL A 123 -1.57 -35.70 -6.69
N ARG A 124 -0.79 -35.61 -7.77
CA ARG A 124 -0.54 -36.70 -8.73
C ARG A 124 0.80 -37.40 -8.49
N ASP A 125 1.61 -36.91 -7.56
CA ASP A 125 2.96 -37.40 -7.29
C ASP A 125 2.93 -38.29 -6.03
N PRO A 126 3.31 -39.58 -6.11
CA PRO A 126 3.24 -40.50 -4.96
C PRO A 126 4.24 -40.20 -3.84
N ASP A 127 5.28 -39.40 -4.08
CA ASP A 127 6.32 -39.04 -3.09
C ASP A 127 6.01 -37.74 -2.33
N THR A 128 4.79 -37.21 -2.48
CA THR A 128 4.40 -35.93 -1.87
C THR A 128 3.91 -36.05 -0.42
N ALA A 129 4.17 -35.02 0.38
CA ALA A 129 3.61 -34.87 1.72
C ALA A 129 2.22 -34.19 1.74
N VAL A 130 1.69 -33.79 0.57
CA VAL A 130 0.42 -33.07 0.44
C VAL A 130 -0.72 -34.07 0.20
N ASN A 131 -1.54 -34.36 1.22
CA ASN A 131 -2.63 -35.33 1.12
C ASN A 131 -3.97 -34.69 0.77
N ASP A 132 -4.23 -33.52 1.33
CA ASP A 132 -5.47 -32.77 1.11
C ASP A 132 -5.20 -31.29 0.80
N PHE A 133 -6.28 -30.54 0.56
CA PHE A 133 -6.17 -29.09 0.34
C PHE A 133 -5.78 -28.35 1.63
N GLY A 134 -6.09 -28.91 2.80
CA GLY A 134 -5.73 -28.35 4.10
C GLY A 134 -4.22 -28.28 4.30
N ASP A 135 -3.52 -29.34 3.94
CA ASP A 135 -2.06 -29.47 3.93
C ASP A 135 -1.42 -28.39 3.03
N ALA A 136 -1.96 -28.20 1.82
CA ALA A 136 -1.46 -27.17 0.90
C ALA A 136 -1.70 -25.74 1.42
N MET A 137 -2.82 -25.51 2.11
CA MET A 137 -3.13 -24.24 2.75
C MET A 137 -2.20 -23.97 3.94
N TRP A 138 -1.96 -24.99 4.77
CA TRP A 138 -1.03 -24.94 5.89
C TRP A 138 0.39 -24.61 5.43
N TRP A 139 0.88 -25.30 4.39
CA TRP A 139 2.15 -25.00 3.78
C TRP A 139 2.24 -23.55 3.27
N ALA A 140 1.19 -23.07 2.59
CA ALA A 140 1.20 -21.72 2.05
C ALA A 140 1.22 -20.65 3.17
N LEU A 141 0.48 -20.88 4.26
CA LEU A 141 0.46 -20.03 5.45
C LEU A 141 1.83 -19.98 6.15
N THR A 142 2.44 -21.14 6.39
CA THR A 142 3.74 -21.22 7.08
C THR A 142 4.88 -20.67 6.23
N THR A 143 4.79 -20.82 4.90
CA THR A 143 5.78 -20.29 3.95
C THR A 143 5.69 -18.77 3.82
N VAL A 144 4.49 -18.21 3.63
CA VAL A 144 4.32 -16.75 3.46
C VAL A 144 4.67 -15.98 4.74
N THR A 145 4.40 -16.57 5.91
CA THR A 145 4.76 -16.01 7.22
C THR A 145 6.23 -16.25 7.57
N THR A 146 6.98 -16.91 6.69
CA THR A 146 8.41 -17.24 6.86
C THR A 146 8.71 -18.17 8.05
N VAL A 147 7.69 -18.84 8.61
CA VAL A 147 7.86 -19.84 9.68
C VAL A 147 8.51 -21.11 9.13
N GLY A 148 7.96 -21.65 8.04
CA GLY A 148 8.52 -22.77 7.29
C GLY A 148 8.93 -23.97 8.14
N TYR A 149 7.97 -24.65 8.79
CA TYR A 149 8.26 -25.82 9.64
C TYR A 149 9.00 -26.95 8.90
N GLY A 150 8.84 -27.04 7.58
CA GLY A 150 9.51 -28.03 6.73
C GLY A 150 8.89 -29.43 6.80
N ASP A 151 7.73 -29.56 7.43
CA ASP A 151 6.87 -30.74 7.44
C ASP A 151 6.29 -31.05 6.05
N ILE A 152 5.93 -30.01 5.31
CA ILE A 152 5.42 -30.12 3.94
C ILE A 152 6.31 -29.27 3.03
N ALA A 153 6.75 -29.84 1.91
CA ALA A 153 7.55 -29.11 0.93
C ALA A 153 7.29 -29.62 -0.50
N PRO A 154 7.27 -28.74 -1.51
CA PRO A 154 7.12 -29.14 -2.90
C PRO A 154 8.30 -29.99 -3.36
N VAL A 155 8.03 -31.20 -3.82
CA VAL A 155 9.01 -32.07 -4.46
C VAL A 155 9.09 -31.81 -5.96
N SER A 156 7.96 -31.47 -6.60
CA SER A 156 7.89 -31.21 -8.02
C SER A 156 8.61 -29.91 -8.43
N PRO A 157 9.27 -29.85 -9.60
CA PRO A 157 9.91 -28.63 -10.10
C PRO A 157 8.93 -27.45 -10.20
N GLN A 158 7.68 -27.73 -10.57
CA GLN A 158 6.61 -26.73 -10.67
C GLN A 158 6.20 -26.20 -9.29
N GLY A 159 6.04 -27.07 -8.29
CA GLY A 159 5.74 -26.67 -6.91
C GLY A 159 6.85 -25.82 -6.31
N ARG A 160 8.12 -26.13 -6.62
CA ARG A 160 9.28 -25.35 -6.16
C ARG A 160 9.31 -23.94 -6.72
N VAL A 161 8.93 -23.75 -7.99
CA VAL A 161 8.79 -22.41 -8.59
C VAL A 161 7.68 -21.62 -7.89
N VAL A 162 6.54 -22.26 -7.61
CA VAL A 162 5.44 -21.62 -6.84
C VAL A 162 5.92 -21.24 -5.44
N GLY A 163 6.64 -22.13 -4.75
CA GLY A 163 7.24 -21.87 -3.45
C GLY A 163 8.19 -20.69 -3.45
N ALA A 164 9.09 -20.62 -4.43
CA ALA A 164 10.02 -19.48 -4.55
C ALA A 164 9.28 -18.14 -4.72
N MET A 165 8.22 -18.12 -5.53
CA MET A 165 7.40 -16.92 -5.73
C MET A 165 6.61 -16.55 -4.48
N LEU A 166 6.09 -17.54 -3.75
CA LEU A 166 5.40 -17.33 -2.48
C LEU A 166 6.36 -16.74 -1.43
N MET A 167 7.58 -17.26 -1.32
CA MET A 167 8.60 -16.74 -0.41
C MET A 167 8.95 -15.27 -0.71
N LEU A 168 9.16 -14.92 -1.98
CA LEU A 168 9.40 -13.52 -2.39
C LEU A 168 8.22 -12.61 -2.03
N SER A 169 6.98 -13.11 -2.21
CA SER A 169 5.78 -12.35 -1.85
C SER A 169 5.66 -12.12 -0.34
N GLY A 170 6.01 -13.11 0.49
CA GLY A 170 5.99 -12.99 1.95
C GLY A 170 6.94 -11.89 2.44
N ILE A 171 8.17 -11.85 1.90
CA ILE A 171 9.14 -10.80 2.21
C ILE A 171 8.63 -9.42 1.78
N ALA A 172 8.01 -9.32 0.59
CA ALA A 172 7.45 -8.07 0.10
C ALA A 172 6.33 -7.54 1.02
N VAL A 173 5.44 -8.43 1.48
CA VAL A 173 4.35 -8.09 2.41
C VAL A 173 4.90 -7.61 3.75
N ALA A 174 5.89 -8.33 4.31
CA ALA A 174 6.56 -7.91 5.54
C ALA A 174 7.16 -6.50 5.41
N GLY A 175 7.83 -6.22 4.28
CA GLY A 175 8.38 -4.89 3.98
C GLY A 175 7.33 -3.77 3.92
N VAL A 176 6.15 -4.05 3.35
CA VAL A 176 5.03 -3.09 3.33
C VAL A 176 4.55 -2.80 4.75
N VAL A 177 4.35 -3.84 5.58
CA VAL A 177 3.91 -3.65 6.98
C VAL A 177 4.93 -2.81 7.75
N THR A 178 6.21 -3.11 7.64
CA THR A 178 7.28 -2.33 8.28
C THR A 178 7.25 -0.86 7.83
N ALA A 179 7.16 -0.61 6.52
CA ALA A 179 7.11 0.75 5.98
C ALA A 179 5.89 1.54 6.50
N MET A 180 4.74 0.88 6.65
CA MET A 180 3.54 1.52 7.20
C MET A 180 3.71 1.90 8.67
N VAL A 181 4.28 1.02 9.49
CA VAL A 181 4.57 1.31 10.90
C VAL A 181 5.59 2.44 11.02
N SER A 182 6.64 2.42 10.22
CA SER A 182 7.64 3.50 10.19
C SER A 182 7.02 4.84 9.78
N ALA A 183 6.16 4.86 8.76
CA ALA A 183 5.49 6.09 8.34
C ALA A 183 4.56 6.65 9.42
N TRP A 184 3.85 5.78 10.15
CA TRP A 184 3.02 6.17 11.29
C TRP A 184 3.86 6.74 12.45
N LEU A 185 4.98 6.10 12.79
CA LEU A 185 5.90 6.60 13.82
C LEU A 185 6.49 7.97 13.47
N VAL A 186 6.92 8.14 12.22
CA VAL A 186 7.48 9.42 11.76
C VAL A 186 6.44 10.53 11.82
N GLU A 187 5.20 10.26 11.40
CA GLU A 187 4.12 11.24 11.48
C GLU A 187 3.79 11.60 12.94
N GLN A 188 3.76 10.61 13.84
CA GLN A 188 3.53 10.86 15.26
C GLN A 188 4.61 11.79 15.83
N VAL A 189 5.89 11.50 15.56
CA VAL A 189 7.01 12.33 16.01
C VAL A 189 6.95 13.74 15.43
N GLN A 190 6.59 13.88 14.15
CA GLN A 190 6.44 15.20 13.51
C GLN A 190 5.28 16.00 14.11
N ASN A 191 4.15 15.34 14.39
CA ASN A 191 3.00 15.99 15.01
C ASN A 191 3.32 16.47 16.43
N ASP A 192 3.99 15.65 17.23
CA ASP A 192 4.41 16.00 18.59
C ASP A 192 5.40 17.18 18.58
N ALA A 193 6.37 17.16 17.66
CA ALA A 193 7.33 18.26 17.49
C ALA A 193 6.65 19.57 17.03
N THR A 194 5.67 19.47 16.12
CA THR A 194 4.93 20.64 15.63
C THR A 194 4.06 21.23 16.73
N GLN A 195 3.39 20.41 17.54
CA GLN A 195 2.59 20.88 18.69
C GLN A 195 3.47 21.55 19.75
N ALA A 196 4.64 20.98 20.07
CA ALA A 196 5.58 21.59 21.01
C ALA A 196 6.12 22.94 20.49
N GLY A 197 6.39 23.04 19.18
CA GLY A 197 6.77 24.29 18.53
C GLY A 197 5.67 25.35 18.62
N GLN A 198 4.43 24.99 18.27
CA GLN A 198 3.27 25.88 18.33
C GLN A 198 2.99 26.36 19.77
N ALA A 199 3.09 25.48 20.77
CA ALA A 199 2.92 25.84 22.17
C ALA A 199 3.99 26.84 22.66
N SER A 200 5.22 26.68 22.19
CA SER A 200 6.32 27.60 22.50
C SER A 200 6.11 28.97 21.83
N GLU A 201 5.64 28.97 20.58
CA GLU A 201 5.34 30.19 19.83
C GLU A 201 4.17 30.98 20.44
N LEU A 202 3.10 30.29 20.84
CA LEU A 202 1.97 30.87 21.57
C LEU A 202 2.43 31.53 22.88
N THR A 203 3.30 30.85 23.63
CA THR A 203 3.85 31.40 24.88
C THR A 203 4.66 32.66 24.63
N ARG A 204 5.55 32.66 23.62
CA ARG A 204 6.33 33.85 23.24
C ARG A 204 5.42 35.01 22.81
N HIS A 205 4.37 34.73 22.04
CA HIS A 205 3.44 35.76 21.60
C HIS A 205 2.71 36.41 22.79
N HIS A 206 2.27 35.62 23.77
CA HIS A 206 1.68 36.14 25.00
C HIS A 206 2.66 36.98 25.82
N GLU A 207 3.93 36.58 25.91
CA GLU A 207 4.97 37.33 26.61
C GLU A 207 5.24 38.69 25.94
N VAL A 208 5.40 38.70 24.61
CA VAL A 208 5.58 39.95 23.84
C VAL A 208 4.39 40.89 24.01
N MET A 209 3.15 40.37 23.94
CA MET A 209 1.95 41.18 24.13
C MET A 209 1.88 41.78 25.54
N ARG A 210 2.33 41.05 26.55
CA ARG A 210 2.43 41.57 27.93
C ARG A 210 3.45 42.69 28.04
N SER A 211 4.65 42.53 27.46
CA SER A 211 5.66 43.59 27.45
C SER A 211 5.19 44.86 26.74
N LEU A 212 4.41 44.72 25.65
CA LEU A 212 3.80 45.88 24.97
C LEU A 212 2.75 46.58 25.84
N GLN A 213 1.94 45.84 26.58
CA GLN A 213 0.97 46.41 27.52
C GLN A 213 1.66 47.16 28.67
N GLU A 214 2.74 46.60 29.21
CA GLU A 214 3.56 47.24 30.24
C GLU A 214 4.22 48.52 29.72
N LEU A 215 4.83 48.49 28.53
CA LEU A 215 5.44 49.68 27.94
C LEU A 215 4.40 50.78 27.66
N ASN A 216 3.21 50.41 27.18
CA ASN A 216 2.16 51.37 26.90
C ASN A 216 1.60 52.01 28.18
N SER A 217 1.52 51.26 29.29
CA SER A 217 1.11 51.81 30.58
C SER A 217 2.16 52.75 31.16
N GLU A 218 3.44 52.44 31.01
CA GLU A 218 4.56 53.31 31.43
C GLU A 218 4.61 54.62 30.62
N VAL A 219 4.38 54.55 29.30
CA VAL A 219 4.26 55.76 28.48
C VAL A 219 3.08 56.61 28.92
N ALA A 220 1.95 56.00 29.30
CA ALA A 220 0.79 56.72 29.79
C ALA A 220 1.04 57.42 31.14
N THR A 221 1.74 56.76 32.07
CA THR A 221 2.11 57.35 33.36
C THR A 221 3.08 58.51 33.20
N LEU A 222 4.14 58.34 32.40
CA LEU A 222 5.12 59.41 32.13
C LEU A 222 4.47 60.63 31.47
N ARG A 223 3.54 60.42 30.52
CA ARG A 223 2.77 61.53 29.92
C ARG A 223 1.94 62.28 30.96
N ALA A 224 1.29 61.57 31.88
CA ALA A 224 0.51 62.18 32.96
C ALA A 224 1.40 62.98 33.93
N GLU A 225 2.59 62.48 34.28
CA GLU A 225 3.54 63.16 35.16
C GLU A 225 4.07 64.46 34.53
N ILE A 226 4.47 64.42 33.25
CA ILE A 226 4.89 65.62 32.51
C ILE A 226 3.78 66.69 32.50
N GLU A 227 2.52 66.27 32.34
CA GLU A 227 1.40 67.21 32.32
C GLU A 227 1.16 67.84 33.71
N GLN A 228 1.34 67.07 34.79
CA GLN A 228 1.31 67.62 36.16
C GLN A 228 2.45 68.62 36.39
N LEU A 229 3.68 68.28 36.01
CA LEU A 229 4.84 69.18 36.15
C LEU A 229 4.63 70.47 35.34
N ARG A 230 4.11 70.37 34.12
CA ARG A 230 3.82 71.54 33.28
C ARG A 230 2.73 72.43 33.88
N ARG A 231 1.71 71.86 34.51
CA ARG A 231 0.67 72.62 35.23
C ARG A 231 1.23 73.30 36.48
N GLY A 232 2.09 72.61 37.24
CA GLY A 232 2.76 73.17 38.42
C GLY A 232 3.70 74.33 38.07
N ASN A 233 4.45 74.22 36.97
CA ASN A 233 5.39 75.26 36.53
C ASN A 233 4.69 76.49 35.90
N ASN A 234 3.43 76.34 35.46
CA ASN A 234 2.61 77.41 34.91
C ASN A 234 1.79 78.17 35.97
N GLN A 235 1.88 77.81 37.26
CA GLN A 235 1.39 78.69 38.34
C GLN A 235 2.41 79.82 38.52
N PRO A 236 2.06 81.10 38.22
CA PRO A 236 2.96 82.21 38.46
C PRO A 236 3.27 82.25 39.95
N GLY A 237 4.56 82.35 40.31
CA GLY A 237 4.98 82.56 41.68
C GLY A 237 4.14 83.65 42.32
N GLY A 238 3.27 83.25 43.25
CA GLY A 238 2.55 84.18 44.11
C GLY A 238 3.59 84.92 44.93
N ASN A 239 3.90 86.14 44.49
CA ASN A 239 4.74 87.08 45.19
C ASN A 239 4.22 87.21 46.64
N PRO A 240 5.03 86.97 47.68
CA PRO A 240 4.63 87.21 49.05
C PRO A 240 4.76 88.71 49.37
N ASP A 241 3.92 89.55 48.76
CA ASP A 241 3.77 90.95 49.15
C ASP A 241 2.28 91.25 49.34
N SER A 242 1.83 91.32 50.59
CA SER A 242 1.00 92.42 51.11
C SER A 242 0.43 92.12 52.50
N HIS A 243 0.90 92.93 53.46
CA HIS A 243 0.27 93.39 54.71
C HIS A 243 0.10 92.46 55.91
#